data_AF-A0A5E4E840-F1
#
_entry.id   AF-A0A5E4E840-F1
#
_cell.length_a   1.000
_cell.length_b   1.000
_cell.length_c   1.000
_cell.angle_alpha   90.00
_cell.angle_beta   90.00
_cell.angle_gamma   90.00
#
_symmetry.space_group_name_H-M   'P 1'
#
loop_
_entity.id
_entity.type
_entity.pdbx_description
1 polymer ?
#
loop_
_entity_poly.entity_id
_entity_poly.type
_entity_poly.pdbx_seq_one_letter_code
_entity_poly.pdbx_strand_id
1 'polypeptide(L)' 'MEALQRQRSELKAAFQDDRARIKMGHSNVWNSHPKNYGPGSRTCRVCGNPHGLIRKYALMCCRQCFRSNAKEIGFIKYR' A
#
# COMPACT_ATOMS: atom_id res chain seq x y z
N MET A 1 49.85 -13.85 -6.17
CA MET A 1 48.47 -14.16 -6.56
C MET A 1 47.45 -13.88 -5.44
N GLU A 2 47.79 -14.15 -4.17
CA GLU A 2 46.90 -13.90 -3.02
C GLU A 2 46.58 -12.42 -2.76
N ALA A 3 47.52 -11.50 -2.99
CA ALA A 3 47.30 -10.06 -2.84
C ALA A 3 46.23 -9.51 -3.81
N LEU A 4 46.20 -10.01 -5.05
CA LEU A 4 45.17 -9.67 -6.05
C LEU A 4 43.80 -10.29 -5.70
N GLN A 5 43.79 -11.50 -5.12
CA GLN A 5 42.55 -12.12 -4.61
C GLN A 5 41.98 -11.35 -3.41
N ARG A 6 42.83 -10.82 -2.50
CA ARG A 6 42.42 -9.94 -1.40
C ARG A 6 41.86 -8.60 -1.90
N GLN A 7 42.57 -7.91 -2.79
CA GLN A 7 42.09 -6.66 -3.39
C GLN A 7 40.74 -6.83 -4.12
N ARG A 8 40.55 -7.95 -4.82
CA ARG A 8 39.28 -8.28 -5.48
C ARG A 8 38.15 -8.58 -4.50
N SER A 9 38.45 -9.16 -3.33
CA SER A 9 37.47 -9.42 -2.28
C SER A 9 37.03 -8.15 -1.54
N GLU A 10 37.95 -7.22 -1.30
CA GLU A 10 37.69 -5.92 -0.66
C GLU A 10 36.83 -5.02 -1.56
N LEU A 11 37.14 -4.93 -2.87
CA LEU A 11 36.34 -4.20 -3.84
C LEU A 11 34.91 -4.78 -4.00
N LYS A 12 34.74 -6.10 -3.89
CA LYS A 12 33.42 -6.74 -3.89
C LYS A 12 32.61 -6.40 -2.63
N ALA A 13 33.25 -6.37 -1.46
CA ALA A 13 32.61 -6.01 -0.20
C ALA A 13 32.10 -4.55 -0.23
N ALA A 14 32.94 -3.61 -0.69
CA ALA A 14 32.57 -2.20 -0.85
C ALA A 14 31.37 -2.01 -1.81
N PHE A 15 31.35 -2.72 -2.95
CA PHE A 15 30.23 -2.63 -3.91
C PHE A 15 28.90 -3.22 -3.37
N GLN A 16 28.97 -4.22 -2.50
CA GLN A 16 27.80 -4.80 -1.87
C GLN A 16 27.19 -3.84 -0.83
N ASP A 17 28.04 -3.08 -0.12
CA ASP A 17 27.67 -2.09 0.90
C ASP A 17 26.94 -0.88 0.27
N ASP A 18 27.41 -0.41 -0.89
CA ASP A 18 26.73 0.66 -1.65
C ASP A 18 25.32 0.24 -2.13
N ARG A 19 25.14 -1.03 -2.53
CA ARG A 19 23.81 -1.57 -2.88
C ARG A 19 22.87 -1.67 -1.67
N ALA A 20 23.40 -2.02 -0.50
CA ALA A 20 22.63 -2.03 0.74
C ALA A 20 22.20 -0.61 1.14
N ARG A 21 23.08 0.39 0.95
CA ARG A 21 22.79 1.81 1.18
C ARG A 21 21.66 2.35 0.29
N ILE A 22 21.67 2.03 -1.01
CA ILE A 22 20.59 2.42 -1.95
C ILE A 22 19.26 1.73 -1.61
N LYS A 23 19.27 0.48 -1.15
CA LYS A 23 18.04 -0.23 -0.72
C LYS A 23 17.32 0.47 0.44
N MET A 24 18.06 1.10 1.36
CA MET A 24 17.46 1.76 2.54
C MET A 24 16.78 3.10 2.24
N GLY A 25 17.24 3.84 1.23
CA GLY A 25 16.63 5.11 0.84
C GLY A 25 15.19 4.94 0.34
N HIS A 26 14.96 3.95 -0.53
CA HIS A 26 13.62 3.66 -1.04
C HIS A 26 12.68 3.12 0.06
N SER A 27 13.17 2.21 0.91
CA SER A 27 12.36 1.61 1.97
C SER A 27 11.86 2.64 2.99
N ASN A 28 12.65 3.68 3.29
CA ASN A 28 12.30 4.68 4.29
C ASN A 28 11.38 5.79 3.74
N VAL A 29 11.32 5.96 2.41
CA VAL A 29 10.50 6.98 1.74
C VAL A 29 9.15 6.41 1.29
N TRP A 30 9.08 5.12 1.00
CA TRP A 30 7.87 4.46 0.50
C TRP A 30 6.69 4.59 1.48
N ASN A 31 5.58 5.17 1.01
CA ASN A 31 4.35 5.38 1.80
C ASN A 31 4.58 6.11 3.15
N SER A 32 5.61 6.97 3.21
CA SER A 32 5.99 7.76 4.39
C SER A 32 4.93 8.77 4.83
N HIS A 33 4.09 9.26 3.90
CA HIS A 33 3.05 10.23 4.23
C HIS A 33 1.88 9.57 5.00
N PRO A 34 1.57 10.04 6.22
CA PRO A 34 0.52 9.45 7.04
C PRO A 34 -0.87 9.67 6.42
N LYS A 35 -1.62 8.58 6.22
CA LYS A 35 -2.98 8.61 5.63
C LYS A 35 -4.06 8.53 6.69
N ASN A 36 -4.02 9.42 7.67
CA ASN A 36 -4.98 9.41 8.79
C ASN A 36 -6.39 9.92 8.37
N TYR A 37 -6.45 10.78 7.34
CA TYR A 37 -7.69 11.41 6.88
C TYR A 37 -7.72 11.58 5.35
N GLY A 38 -8.83 12.14 4.84
CA GLY A 38 -9.05 12.33 3.40
C GLY A 38 -9.50 11.06 2.65
N PRO A 39 -9.58 11.11 1.31
CA PRO A 39 -10.05 10.01 0.47
C PRO A 39 -9.13 8.77 0.51
N GLY A 40 -7.81 8.96 0.53
CA GLY A 40 -6.83 7.87 0.53
C GLY A 40 -6.64 7.16 1.89
N SER A 41 -7.26 7.67 2.95
CA SER A 41 -7.24 7.02 4.28
C SER A 41 -8.20 5.84 4.40
N ARG A 42 -9.17 5.73 3.49
CA ARG A 42 -10.29 4.81 3.62
C ARG A 42 -10.47 4.04 2.33
N THR A 43 -10.84 2.78 2.48
CA THR A 43 -11.09 1.87 1.36
C THR A 43 -12.40 1.14 1.58
N CYS A 44 -13.00 0.68 0.49
CA CYS A 44 -14.18 -0.17 0.55
C CYS A 44 -13.86 -1.49 1.26
N ARG A 45 -14.70 -1.89 2.21
CA ARG A 45 -14.56 -3.17 2.92
C ARG A 45 -14.69 -4.41 2.03
N VAL A 46 -15.32 -4.29 0.86
CA VAL A 46 -15.57 -5.41 -0.07
C VAL A 46 -14.51 -5.49 -1.16
N CYS A 47 -14.24 -4.38 -1.86
CA CYS A 47 -13.38 -4.39 -3.05
C CYS A 47 -12.06 -3.63 -2.89
N GLY A 48 -11.79 -3.01 -1.73
CA GLY A 48 -10.57 -2.22 -1.49
C GLY A 48 -10.48 -0.90 -2.25
N ASN A 49 -11.42 -0.58 -3.16
CA ASN A 49 -11.42 0.68 -3.90
C ASN A 49 -11.67 1.88 -2.97
N PRO A 50 -10.80 2.91 -2.94
CA PRO A 50 -11.02 4.13 -2.17
C PRO A 50 -12.10 5.05 -2.77
N HIS A 51 -12.45 4.87 -4.04
CA HIS A 51 -13.38 5.75 -4.74
C HIS A 51 -14.84 5.38 -4.49
N GLY A 52 -15.70 6.42 -4.44
CA GLY A 52 -17.15 6.23 -4.37
C GLY A 52 -17.63 5.56 -3.08
N LEU A 53 -16.93 5.80 -1.97
CA LEU A 53 -17.20 5.20 -0.68
C LEU A 53 -18.44 5.81 -0.02
N ILE A 54 -19.43 4.97 0.29
CA ILE A 54 -20.60 5.31 1.10
C ILE A 54 -20.20 5.16 2.57
N ARG A 55 -20.20 6.29 3.28
CA ARG A 55 -19.75 6.40 4.68
C ARG A 55 -20.90 6.51 5.69
N LYS A 56 -22.14 6.67 5.22
CA LYS A 56 -23.33 6.78 6.07
C LYS A 56 -23.59 5.45 6.77
N TYR A 57 -24.05 5.52 8.01
CA TYR A 57 -24.38 4.35 8.85
C TYR A 57 -23.20 3.37 9.04
N ALA A 58 -21.96 3.88 9.00
CA ALA A 58 -20.74 3.09 9.12
C ALA A 58 -20.63 1.93 8.10
N LEU A 59 -21.25 2.05 6.93
CA LEU A 59 -21.24 1.02 5.88
C LEU A 59 -19.87 0.83 5.22
N MET A 60 -19.05 1.87 5.12
CA MET A 60 -17.68 1.84 4.56
C MET A 60 -17.56 0.99 3.28
N CYS A 61 -18.53 1.17 2.37
CA CYS A 61 -18.74 0.30 1.22
C CYS A 61 -18.83 1.14 -0.06
N CYS A 62 -18.26 0.66 -1.17
CA CYS A 62 -18.28 1.38 -2.44
C CYS A 62 -19.69 1.40 -3.05
N ARG A 63 -20.04 2.41 -3.85
CA ARG A 63 -21.38 2.50 -4.47
C ARG A 63 -21.78 1.30 -5.33
N GLN A 64 -20.83 0.63 -5.99
CA GLN A 64 -21.08 -0.57 -6.78
C GLN A 64 -21.38 -1.76 -5.86
N CYS A 65 -20.51 -1.96 -4.88
CA CYS A 65 -20.58 -2.98 -3.84
C CYS A 65 -21.88 -2.87 -3.03
N PHE A 66 -22.29 -1.65 -2.68
CA PHE A 66 -23.54 -1.42 -1.99
C PHE A 66 -24.75 -1.84 -2.83
N ARG A 67 -24.77 -1.53 -4.13
CA ARG A 67 -25.88 -1.92 -5.01
C ARG A 67 -26.04 -3.43 -5.14
N SER A 68 -24.94 -4.19 -5.21
CA SER A 68 -24.99 -5.65 -5.28
C SER A 68 -25.53 -6.27 -3.99
N ASN A 69 -25.13 -5.74 -2.82
CA ASN A 69 -25.48 -6.30 -1.52
C ASN A 69 -26.67 -5.61 -0.84
N ALA A 70 -27.27 -4.58 -1.45
CA ALA A 70 -28.31 -3.75 -0.81
C ALA A 70 -29.48 -4.58 -0.26
N LYS A 71 -29.93 -5.59 -1.02
CA LYS A 71 -31.04 -6.47 -0.61
C LYS A 71 -30.70 -7.31 0.62
N GLU A 72 -29.50 -7.86 0.66
CA GLU A 72 -29.02 -8.70 1.79
C GLU A 72 -28.80 -7.88 3.05
N ILE A 73 -28.38 -6.62 2.91
CA ILE A 73 -28.28 -5.66 4.02
C ILE A 73 -29.67 -5.24 4.53
N GLY A 74 -30.74 -5.48 3.77
CA GLY A 74 -32.12 -5.12 4.12
C GLY A 74 -32.60 -3.78 3.56
N PHE A 75 -31.89 -3.17 2.62
CA PHE A 75 -32.38 -1.98 1.92
C PHE A 75 -33.41 -2.36 0.85
N ILE A 76 -34.59 -1.75 0.93
CA ILE A 76 -35.71 -1.94 -0.02
C ILE A 76 -35.88 -0.65 -0.85
N LYS A 77 -36.07 -0.81 -2.16
CA LYS A 77 -36.39 0.29 -3.08
C LYS A 77 -37.91 0.48 -3.12
N TYR A 78 -38.39 1.64 -2.64
CA TYR A 78 -39.83 1.95 -2.59
C TYR A 78 -40.37 2.66 -3.84
N ARG A 79 -39.50 3.25 -4.67
CA ARG A 79 -39.83 3.95 -5.93
C ARG A 79 -38.74 3.69 -6.96
#